data_AF-A0A226BXA8-F1
#
_entry.id   AF-A0A226BXA8-F1
#
_cell.length_a   1.000
_cell.length_b   1.000
_cell.length_c   1.000
_cell.angle_alpha   90.00
_cell.angle_beta   90.00
_cell.angle_gamma   90.00
#
_symmetry.space_group_name_H-M   'P 1'
#
loop_
_entity.id
_entity.type
_entity.pdbx_description
1 polymer ?
#
loop_
_entity_poly.entity_id
_entity_poly.type
_entity_poly.pdbx_seq_one_letter_code
_entity_poly.pdbx_strand_id
1 'polypeptide(L)'
;MWKCQVCNFIIEAEEAPEKCPKCGAPKEKFSELTGEAKELVTKSRETNSLLMELADLMEEIEHISQEGIDINLDPGCLSLFEKAKEQSTLIKQSAKAEIETHIEKGKWG
;
A
#
# COMPACT_ATOMS: atom_id res chain seq x y z
N MET A 1 4.92 -16.75 12.22
CA MET A 1 4.17 -16.08 11.11
C MET A 1 4.12 -17.09 9.99
N TRP A 2 2.95 -17.34 9.42
CA TRP A 2 2.74 -18.46 8.49
C TRP A 2 2.19 -17.95 7.17
N LYS A 3 2.87 -18.28 6.07
CA LYS A 3 2.47 -17.92 4.70
C LYS A 3 1.86 -19.12 3.99
N CYS A 4 0.65 -18.95 3.48
CA CYS A 4 0.03 -19.94 2.60
C CYS A 4 0.72 -19.93 1.23
N GLN A 5 1.30 -21.05 0.83
CA GLN A 5 1.98 -21.22 -0.47
C GLN A 5 1.03 -21.23 -1.67
N VAL A 6 -0.28 -21.39 -1.44
CA VAL A 6 -1.29 -21.40 -2.51
C VAL A 6 -1.76 -19.99 -2.85
N CYS A 7 -2.02 -19.14 -1.84
CA CYS A 7 -2.68 -17.86 -2.04
C CYS A 7 -1.94 -16.64 -1.46
N ASN A 8 -0.72 -16.86 -0.93
CA ASN A 8 0.16 -15.88 -0.30
C ASN A 8 -0.39 -15.21 0.96
N PHE A 9 -1.51 -15.67 1.54
CA PHE A 9 -2.02 -15.15 2.80
C PHE A 9 -1.03 -15.36 3.93
N ILE A 10 -0.78 -14.33 4.74
CA ILE A 10 0.16 -14.37 5.86
C ILE A 10 -0.60 -14.13 7.16
N ILE A 11 -0.51 -15.08 8.10
CA ILE A 11 -1.12 -15.00 9.42
C ILE A 11 -0.07 -14.94 10.53
N GLU A 12 -0.35 -14.11 11.54
CA GLU A 12 0.39 -14.10 12.79
C GLU A 12 -0.28 -15.08 13.75
N ALA A 13 0.36 -16.23 13.94
CA ALA A 13 -0.09 -17.29 14.84
C ALA A 13 1.14 -18.08 15.32
N GLU A 14 1.02 -18.72 16.48
CA GLU A 14 2.02 -19.64 17.01
C GLU A 14 2.19 -20.85 16.08
N GLU A 15 1.08 -21.42 15.60
CA GLU A 15 1.07 -22.53 14.65
C GLU A 15 0.26 -22.22 13.38
N ALA A 16 0.56 -22.93 12.29
CA ALA A 16 -0.26 -22.88 11.08
C ALA A 16 -1.69 -23.41 11.37
N PRO A 17 -2.73 -22.74 10.85
CA PRO A 17 -4.11 -23.20 11.00
C PRO A 17 -4.35 -24.48 10.20
N GLU A 18 -5.36 -25.28 10.58
CA GLU A 18 -5.75 -26.51 9.86
C GLU A 18 -6.11 -26.24 8.39
N LYS A 19 -6.75 -25.10 8.14
CA LYS A 19 -7.11 -24.61 6.80
C LYS A 19 -6.82 -23.13 6.67
N CYS A 20 -6.38 -22.71 5.49
CA CYS A 20 -6.16 -21.31 5.17
C CYS A 20 -7.51 -20.55 5.16
N PRO A 21 -7.66 -19.46 5.92
CA PRO A 21 -8.92 -18.71 5.99
C PRO A 21 -9.26 -17.98 4.68
N LYS A 22 -8.27 -17.70 3.83
CA LYS A 22 -8.47 -17.04 2.52
C LYS A 22 -8.86 -18.00 1.40
N CYS A 23 -8.25 -19.19 1.34
CA CYS A 23 -8.41 -20.11 0.19
C CYS A 23 -8.77 -21.55 0.53
N GLY A 24 -8.84 -21.92 1.82
CA GLY A 24 -9.18 -23.28 2.25
C GLY A 24 -8.08 -24.33 2.11
N ALA A 25 -6.89 -23.98 1.59
CA ALA A 25 -5.75 -24.90 1.49
C ALA A 25 -5.36 -25.49 2.86
N PRO A 26 -4.93 -26.76 2.93
CA PRO A 26 -4.68 -27.43 4.20
C PRO A 26 -3.37 -26.97 4.88
N LYS A 27 -3.19 -27.31 6.17
CA LYS A 27 -2.07 -26.87 7.03
C LYS A 27 -0.69 -27.09 6.39
N GLU A 28 -0.51 -28.17 5.62
CA GLU A 28 0.76 -28.54 4.98
C GLU A 28 1.15 -27.59 3.84
N LYS A 29 0.23 -26.73 3.38
CA LYS A 29 0.50 -25.67 2.41
C LYS A 29 0.99 -24.38 3.06
N PHE A 30 1.21 -24.35 4.37
CA PHE A 30 1.84 -23.21 5.03
C PHE A 30 3.34 -23.39 5.16
N SER A 31 4.08 -22.31 4.91
CA SER A 31 5.49 -22.17 5.27
C SER A 31 5.63 -21.20 6.43
N GLU A 32 6.40 -21.59 7.44
CA GLU A 32 6.77 -20.68 8.52
C GLU A 32 7.73 -19.61 8.01
N LEU A 33 7.50 -18.37 8.41
CA LEU A 33 8.37 -17.22 8.17
C LEU A 33 9.10 -16.89 9.46
N THR A 34 10.43 -17.00 9.44
CA THR A 34 11.34 -16.75 10.55
C THR A 34 12.51 -15.86 10.12
N GLY A 35 13.26 -15.33 11.09
CA GLY A 35 14.46 -14.51 10.83
C GLY A 35 14.21 -13.35 9.86
N GLU A 36 15.10 -13.22 8.88
CA GLU A 36 15.07 -12.16 7.86
C GLU A 36 13.77 -12.13 7.05
N ALA A 37 13.18 -13.30 6.76
CA ALA A 37 11.93 -13.36 5.99
C ALA A 37 10.75 -12.78 6.76
N LYS A 38 10.69 -13.01 8.08
CA LYS A 38 9.68 -12.41 8.96
C LYS A 38 9.87 -10.90 9.05
N GLU A 39 11.11 -10.45 9.27
CA GLU A 39 11.44 -9.03 9.38
C GLU A 39 11.13 -8.27 8.09
N LEU A 40 11.44 -8.86 6.92
CA LEU A 40 11.12 -8.29 5.62
C LEU A 40 9.61 -8.08 5.48
N VAL A 41 8.79 -9.09 5.80
CA VAL A 41 7.33 -8.99 5.75
C VAL A 41 6.80 -7.89 6.68
N THR A 42 7.32 -7.79 7.90
CA THR A 42 6.92 -6.73 8.84
C THR A 42 7.20 -5.33 8.26
N LYS A 43 8.41 -5.08 7.78
CA LYS A 43 8.77 -3.78 7.18
C LYS A 43 7.97 -3.48 5.92
N SER A 44 7.70 -4.50 5.11
CA SER A 44 6.85 -4.39 3.93
C SER A 44 5.42 -3.99 4.27
N ARG A 45 4.80 -4.61 5.28
CA ARG A 45 3.46 -4.25 5.77
C ARG A 45 3.38 -2.79 6.18
N GLU A 46 4.32 -2.38 7.03
CA GLU A 46 4.39 -1.02 7.54
C GLU A 46 4.53 -0.01 6.40
N THR A 47 5.52 -0.21 5.53
CA THR A 47 5.80 0.73 4.43
C THR A 47 4.68 0.74 3.39
N ASN A 48 4.10 -0.41 3.04
CA ASN A 48 2.98 -0.46 2.09
C ASN A 48 1.74 0.24 2.66
N SER A 49 1.47 0.10 3.96
CA SER A 49 0.37 0.82 4.62
C SER A 49 0.59 2.34 4.55
N LEU A 50 1.80 2.79 4.88
CA LEU A 50 2.17 4.20 4.76
C LEU A 50 2.09 4.73 3.33
N LEU A 51 2.48 3.94 2.33
CA LEU A 51 2.36 4.33 0.91
C LEU A 51 0.90 4.44 0.46
N MET A 52 0.02 3.56 0.97
CA MET A 52 -1.42 3.65 0.72
C MET A 52 -2.03 4.88 1.39
N GLU A 53 -1.69 5.15 2.66
CA GLU A 53 -2.13 6.35 3.38
C GLU A 53 -1.64 7.64 2.69
N LEU A 54 -0.38 7.66 2.23
CA LEU A 54 0.15 8.77 1.45
C LEU A 54 -0.64 8.98 0.15
N ALA A 55 -0.95 7.91 -0.58
CA ALA A 55 -1.72 8.01 -1.81
C ALA A 55 -3.16 8.53 -1.58
N ASP A 56 -3.78 8.13 -0.47
CA ASP A 56 -5.11 8.58 -0.05
C ASP A 56 -5.10 10.09 0.27
N LEU A 57 -4.13 10.55 1.07
CA LEU A 57 -3.96 11.96 1.38
C LEU A 57 -3.70 12.82 0.13
N MET A 58 -2.95 12.29 -0.85
CA MET A 58 -2.75 12.98 -2.12
C MET A 58 -4.05 13.08 -2.93
N GLU A 59 -4.93 12.08 -2.87
CA GLU A 59 -6.25 12.12 -3.52
C GLU A 59 -7.15 13.20 -2.90
N GLU A 60 -7.14 13.35 -1.57
CA GLU A 60 -7.83 14.43 -0.88
C GLU A 60 -7.29 15.82 -1.29
N ILE A 61 -5.96 15.95 -1.43
CA ILE A 61 -5.35 17.20 -1.91
C ILE A 61 -5.76 17.49 -3.36
N GLU A 62 -5.82 16.48 -4.23
CA GLU A 62 -6.30 16.64 -5.61
C GLU A 62 -7.76 17.13 -5.62
N HIS A 63 -8.61 16.60 -4.75
CA HIS A 63 -10.01 17.02 -4.63
C HIS A 63 -10.12 18.47 -4.19
N ILE A 64 -9.48 18.85 -3.07
CA ILE A 64 -9.47 20.23 -2.56
C ILE A 64 -8.90 21.20 -3.61
N SER A 65 -7.84 20.78 -4.30
CA SER A 65 -7.22 21.60 -5.35
C SER A 65 -8.15 21.78 -6.54
N GLN A 66 -8.92 20.77 -6.92
CA GLN A 66 -9.91 20.89 -7.99
C GLN A 66 -11.03 21.85 -7.59
N GLU A 67 -11.57 21.76 -6.37
CA GLU A 67 -12.59 22.70 -5.89
C GLU A 67 -12.06 24.15 -5.92
N GLY A 68 -10.80 24.35 -5.52
CA GLY A 68 -10.14 25.65 -5.59
C GLY A 68 -9.96 26.20 -7.01
N ILE A 69 -9.59 25.33 -7.97
CA ILE A 69 -9.52 25.68 -9.39
C ILE A 69 -10.89 26.09 -9.93
N ASP A 70 -11.94 25.35 -9.57
CA ASP A 70 -13.31 25.60 -10.03
C ASP A 70 -13.85 26.95 -9.53
N ILE A 71 -13.43 27.39 -8.33
CA ILE A 71 -13.78 28.71 -7.77
C ILE A 71 -13.10 29.85 -8.54
N ASN A 72 -11.85 29.67 -8.96
CA ASN A 72 -11.06 30.63 -9.76
C ASN A 72 -11.15 32.09 -9.25
N LEU A 73 -10.79 32.32 -7.98
CA LEU A 73 -10.90 33.63 -7.34
C LEU A 73 -10.00 34.70 -7.98
N ASP A 74 -8.72 34.35 -8.16
CA ASP A 74 -7.69 35.22 -8.73
C ASP A 74 -6.52 34.39 -9.31
N PRO A 75 -5.63 34.98 -10.15
CA PRO A 75 -4.55 34.24 -10.81
C PRO A 75 -3.55 33.58 -9.86
N GLY A 76 -3.28 34.18 -8.70
CA GLY A 76 -2.36 33.62 -7.70
C GLY A 76 -2.96 32.40 -7.02
N CYS A 77 -4.23 32.50 -6.63
CA CYS A 77 -5.00 31.39 -6.05
C CYS A 77 -5.14 30.22 -7.03
N LEU A 78 -5.53 30.50 -8.27
CA LEU A 78 -5.62 29.48 -9.33
C LEU A 78 -4.28 28.76 -9.54
N SER A 79 -3.19 29.52 -9.69
CA SER A 79 -1.86 28.94 -9.91
C SER A 79 -1.39 28.05 -8.75
N LEU A 80 -1.75 28.39 -7.52
CA LEU A 80 -1.41 27.57 -6.35
C LEU A 80 -2.16 26.22 -6.39
N PHE A 81 -3.46 26.24 -6.66
CA PHE A 81 -4.24 25.01 -6.72
C PHE A 81 -3.86 24.12 -7.91
N GLU A 82 -3.57 24.69 -9.08
CA GLU A 82 -3.04 23.92 -10.22
C GLU A 82 -1.74 23.20 -9.87
N LYS A 83 -0.80 23.88 -9.21
CA LYS A 83 0.46 23.28 -8.76
C LYS A 83 0.24 22.21 -7.71
N ALA A 84 -0.61 22.47 -6.73
CA ALA A 84 -0.92 21.49 -5.68
C ALA A 84 -1.53 20.22 -6.27
N LYS A 85 -2.44 20.35 -7.24
CA LYS A 85 -3.04 19.22 -7.97
C LYS A 85 -2.00 18.43 -8.78
N GLU A 86 -1.10 19.11 -9.48
CA GLU A 86 -0.03 18.46 -10.25
C GLU A 86 0.91 17.65 -9.33
N GLN A 87 1.35 18.27 -8.23
CA GLN A 87 2.27 17.64 -7.28
C GLN A 87 1.65 16.45 -6.55
N SER A 88 0.39 16.58 -6.10
CA SER A 88 -0.35 15.49 -5.47
C SER A 88 -0.54 14.31 -6.43
N THR A 89 -0.92 14.58 -7.68
CA THR A 89 -1.02 13.54 -8.72
C THR A 89 0.30 12.81 -8.90
N LEU A 90 1.42 13.54 -9.02
CA LEU A 90 2.74 12.93 -9.20
C LEU A 90 3.10 12.02 -8.00
N ILE A 91 2.97 12.53 -6.77
CA ILE A 91 3.32 11.78 -5.55
C ILE A 91 2.42 10.55 -5.42
N LYS A 92 1.12 10.67 -5.69
CA LYS A 92 0.17 9.55 -5.66
C LYS A 92 0.60 8.43 -6.61
N GLN A 93 0.98 8.76 -7.84
CA GLN A 93 1.45 7.77 -8.81
C GLN A 93 2.80 7.17 -8.43
N SER A 94 3.71 7.97 -7.87
CA SER A 94 4.99 7.48 -7.36
C SER A 94 4.81 6.48 -6.21
N ALA A 95 3.89 6.74 -5.27
CA ALA A 95 3.59 5.81 -4.19
C ALA A 95 3.08 4.46 -4.72
N LYS A 96 2.20 4.48 -5.73
CA LYS A 96 1.71 3.26 -6.41
C LYS A 96 2.85 2.50 -7.12
N ALA A 97 3.78 3.20 -7.77
CA ALA A 97 4.94 2.58 -8.42
C ALA A 97 5.88 1.89 -7.43
N GLU A 98 6.06 2.44 -6.22
CA GLU A 98 6.85 1.80 -5.16
C GLU A 98 6.15 0.55 -4.61
N ILE A 99 4.83 0.58 -4.44
CA ILE A 99 4.05 -0.62 -4.07
C ILE A 99 4.24 -1.74 -5.10
N GLU A 100 4.18 -1.42 -6.40
CA GLU A 100 4.44 -2.42 -7.45
C GLU A 100 5.87 -2.99 -7.36
N THR A 101 6.86 -2.12 -7.16
CA THR A 101 8.25 -2.53 -6.96
C THR A 101 8.41 -3.47 -5.75
N HIS A 102 7.65 -3.25 -4.68
CA HIS A 102 7.61 -4.14 -3.52
C HIS A 102 7.01 -5.50 -3.87
N ILE A 103 5.88 -5.52 -4.60
CA ILE A 103 5.20 -6.75 -5.04
C ILE A 103 6.13 -7.59 -5.93
N GLU A 104 6.75 -6.99 -6.94
CA GLU A 104 7.67 -7.67 -7.87
C GLU A 104 8.87 -8.30 -7.14
N LYS A 105 9.39 -7.62 -6.11
CA LYS A 105 10.53 -8.08 -5.31
C LYS A 105 10.14 -9.02 -4.17
N GLY A 106 8.88 -9.44 -4.09
CA GLY A 106 8.38 -10.31 -3.01
C GLY A 106 8.40 -9.66 -1.62
N LYS A 107 8.55 -8.33 -1.56
CA LYS A 107 8.47 -7.50 -0.34
C LYS A 107 7.01 -7.19 -0.04
N TRP A 108 6.20 -8.23 0.13
CA TRP A 108 4.76 -8.11 0.30
C TRP A 108 4.26 -8.97 1.45
N GLY A 109 3.32 -8.42 2.24
CA GLY A 109 2.61 -9.14 3.29
C GLY A 109 1.56 -8.29 3.96
#